data_AF-A0A372GJ93-F1
#
_entry.id   AF-A0A372GJ93-F1
#
_cell.length_a   1.000
_cell.length_b   1.000
_cell.length_c   1.000
_cell.angle_alpha   90.00
_cell.angle_beta   90.00
_cell.angle_gamma   90.00
#
_symmetry.space_group_name_H-M   'P 1'
#
loop_
_entity.id
_entity.type
_entity.pdbx_description
1 polymer ?
#
loop_
_entity_poly.entity_id
_entity_poly.type
_entity_poly.pdbx_seq_one_letter_code
_entity_poly.pdbx_strand_id
1 'polypeptide(L)'
;MVGYGARGADAVGAVRGVALTERGPRRRRQAARTRDGRVDRRGTRRRPPGDDHGPARRLVPRRGGLLTQRLCPVDPRGRRVQPERGRPAGPVRRPRHVAGARPPRRDGRAHAARGAARTDRDDGRPHRAHRNDHRSGPCGHGDRLRHRHAGCDGDGGRTAALLPKRGRAGPGDGANRDDRGPPDLRILGLRAVTRRPAFWLWAATCLIGAWIAVRTMDAAVREFPLGVITGVVLLTPATVVGVWALRRLHPVRTRPIGYTLIAVAWGAFAAFGLALPTNAAFQAVLGKTAGPVFNSTWGAAIAAPVDEEILKLLGVVTLALMAPSAVRGPLDGWGYGALTGLGFQIAENFLYVLNTIILTGGTQDVNAALFSFAGRVVGGAWWSHWAMTAIGGAGLGCLLGRTSRTSVTVAAGAFVVAMALHSWWDAPVMPGVLLLPFKGAPILLTAIIAYRLARRRYLSHFRRTAHAETAAGVLVPGESHVLAHRKWRRKERWDVPAGEPRRRLARLRAIELDLIEDGLGGLERDPRNADRLRADIRELRRELTASPTPPRVA
;
A
#
# COMPACT_ATOMS: atom_id res chain seq x y z
N MET A 1 52.95 1.01 -11.78
CA MET A 1 53.94 1.15 -10.69
C MET A 1 53.24 0.68 -9.41
N VAL A 2 53.67 -0.28 -8.60
CA VAL A 2 54.77 -1.30 -8.60
C VAL A 2 54.19 -2.51 -7.81
N GLY A 3 54.56 -3.79 -7.98
CA GLY A 3 55.54 -4.48 -8.85
C GLY A 3 56.31 -5.56 -8.05
N TYR A 4 56.79 -6.61 -8.73
CA TYR A 4 57.36 -7.87 -8.17
C TYR A 4 56.36 -8.77 -7.41
N GLY A 5 56.40 -10.12 -7.52
CA GLY A 5 57.07 -10.95 -8.54
C GLY A 5 57.39 -12.41 -8.12
N ALA A 6 57.25 -13.36 -9.06
CA ALA A 6 57.85 -14.74 -9.09
C ALA A 6 57.48 -15.75 -7.97
N ARG A 7 57.52 -17.10 -8.13
CA ARG A 7 57.56 -18.08 -9.26
C ARG A 7 57.06 -19.43 -8.65
N GLY A 8 56.26 -20.26 -9.35
CA GLY A 8 56.69 -21.55 -9.97
C GLY A 8 56.62 -22.75 -8.99
N ALA A 9 56.56 -24.03 -9.39
CA ALA A 9 56.20 -24.72 -10.65
C ALA A 9 55.94 -26.24 -10.35
N ASP A 10 55.45 -27.01 -11.34
CA ASP A 10 55.55 -28.50 -11.46
C ASP A 10 54.81 -29.42 -10.43
N ALA A 11 54.43 -30.68 -10.70
CA ALA A 11 54.17 -31.41 -11.96
C ALA A 11 53.34 -32.73 -11.80
N VAL A 12 52.56 -33.09 -12.84
CA VAL A 12 52.26 -34.44 -13.41
C VAL A 12 51.78 -35.65 -12.53
N GLY A 13 50.61 -36.20 -12.91
CA GLY A 13 50.31 -37.66 -12.94
C GLY A 13 49.47 -38.29 -11.79
N ALA A 14 48.83 -39.46 -11.91
CA ALA A 14 48.42 -40.25 -13.10
C ALA A 14 47.40 -41.39 -12.77
N VAL A 15 46.50 -41.72 -13.74
CA VAL A 15 45.83 -43.03 -14.00
C VAL A 15 45.06 -43.80 -12.89
N ARG A 16 43.73 -43.95 -13.09
CA ARG A 16 42.92 -45.22 -13.06
C ARG A 16 41.43 -44.92 -13.28
N GLY A 17 40.59 -45.74 -13.95
CA GLY A 17 40.89 -46.92 -14.77
C GLY A 17 40.04 -48.18 -14.49
N VAL A 18 38.70 -48.12 -14.61
CA VAL A 18 37.79 -49.29 -14.65
C VAL A 18 36.64 -49.01 -15.64
N ALA A 19 36.05 -50.04 -16.26
CA ALA A 19 35.15 -49.89 -17.41
C ALA A 19 33.91 -50.82 -17.37
N LEU A 20 33.01 -50.61 -18.35
CA LEU A 20 31.96 -51.50 -18.87
C LEU A 20 30.76 -51.90 -17.97
N THR A 21 29.56 -51.61 -18.47
CA THR A 21 28.64 -52.69 -18.90
C THR A 21 27.65 -52.17 -19.94
N GLU A 22 27.31 -53.01 -20.92
CA GLU A 22 26.37 -52.68 -22.01
C GLU A 22 24.92 -53.07 -21.70
N ARG A 23 23.95 -52.49 -22.43
CA ARG A 23 22.91 -53.25 -23.15
C ARG A 23 22.17 -52.39 -24.19
N GLY A 24 21.78 -53.04 -25.30
CA GLY A 24 21.38 -52.36 -26.54
C GLY A 24 19.88 -52.00 -26.70
N PRO A 25 19.51 -51.47 -27.89
CA PRO A 25 18.23 -50.78 -28.13
C PRO A 25 17.06 -51.71 -28.50
N ARG A 26 15.82 -51.18 -28.39
CA ARG A 26 14.61 -51.82 -28.97
C ARG A 26 13.77 -50.87 -29.84
N ARG A 27 13.06 -51.47 -30.80
CA ARG A 27 12.51 -50.86 -32.02
C ARG A 27 11.18 -50.11 -31.84
N ARG A 28 10.90 -49.25 -32.83
CA ARG A 28 9.58 -48.82 -33.33
C ARG A 28 8.41 -49.78 -33.01
N ARG A 29 7.24 -49.21 -32.74
CA ARG A 29 5.96 -49.69 -33.30
C ARG A 29 5.11 -48.52 -33.81
N GLN A 30 4.43 -48.73 -34.93
CA GLN A 30 3.34 -47.90 -35.46
C GLN A 30 2.11 -48.80 -35.65
N ALA A 31 0.93 -48.29 -35.30
CA ALA A 31 -0.39 -48.71 -35.78
C ALA A 31 -1.33 -47.52 -35.50
N ALA A 32 -2.13 -46.91 -36.40
CA ALA A 32 -2.62 -47.22 -37.75
C ALA A 32 -3.92 -48.05 -37.84
N ARG A 33 -5.07 -47.35 -37.96
CA ARG A 33 -6.26 -47.65 -38.80
C ARG A 33 -7.28 -46.49 -38.72
N THR A 34 -7.59 -45.79 -39.83
CA THR A 34 -8.81 -45.88 -40.71
C THR A 34 -10.12 -45.43 -40.04
N ARG A 35 -11.11 -44.79 -40.68
CA ARG A 35 -11.43 -44.29 -42.07
C ARG A 35 -12.52 -43.19 -41.87
N ASP A 36 -12.93 -42.26 -42.73
CA ASP A 36 -13.17 -42.12 -44.18
C ASP A 36 -13.06 -40.61 -44.55
N GLY A 37 -13.28 -40.10 -45.77
CA GLY A 37 -13.65 -40.66 -47.08
C GLY A 37 -13.30 -39.64 -48.18
N ARG A 38 -13.33 -40.00 -49.48
CA ARG A 38 -12.64 -39.20 -50.53
C ARG A 38 -13.24 -39.36 -51.94
N VAL A 39 -13.00 -38.34 -52.78
CA VAL A 39 -12.88 -38.44 -54.26
C VAL A 39 -14.24 -38.55 -55.01
N ASP A 40 -14.46 -38.13 -56.26
CA ASP A 40 -13.61 -37.62 -57.39
C ASP A 40 -14.46 -36.58 -58.22
N ARG A 41 -14.37 -36.22 -59.53
CA ARG A 41 -13.56 -36.61 -60.71
C ARG A 41 -13.60 -35.51 -61.82
N ARG A 42 -12.52 -35.40 -62.63
CA ARG A 42 -12.43 -34.88 -64.03
C ARG A 42 -12.60 -33.35 -64.31
N GLY A 43 -11.86 -32.74 -65.25
CA GLY A 43 -10.59 -33.15 -65.90
C GLY A 43 -10.33 -32.57 -67.32
N THR A 44 -9.04 -32.52 -67.73
CA THR A 44 -8.50 -32.32 -69.12
C THR A 44 -8.67 -30.92 -69.78
N ARG A 45 -7.83 -30.40 -70.72
CA ARG A 45 -6.57 -30.87 -71.39
C ARG A 45 -5.77 -29.69 -72.07
N ARG A 46 -4.42 -29.79 -72.11
CA ARG A 46 -3.43 -29.37 -73.15
C ARG A 46 -3.30 -27.91 -73.72
N ARG A 47 -2.17 -27.26 -73.33
CA ARG A 47 -1.00 -26.69 -74.09
C ARG A 47 -1.10 -25.58 -75.22
N PRO A 48 -0.01 -24.76 -75.42
CA PRO A 48 0.15 -23.67 -76.41
C PRO A 48 1.02 -24.08 -77.65
N PRO A 49 1.45 -23.16 -78.56
CA PRO A 49 2.73 -22.41 -78.38
C PRO A 49 2.78 -20.97 -79.01
N GLY A 50 3.93 -20.27 -78.93
CA GLY A 50 4.26 -19.08 -79.74
C GLY A 50 5.31 -18.11 -79.14
N ASP A 51 6.55 -18.13 -79.64
CA ASP A 51 7.64 -17.14 -79.41
C ASP A 51 7.65 -16.10 -80.56
N ASP A 52 8.31 -14.92 -80.55
CA ASP A 52 9.77 -14.66 -80.46
C ASP A 52 10.10 -13.13 -80.56
N HIS A 53 11.36 -12.71 -80.32
CA HIS A 53 12.01 -11.40 -80.55
C HIS A 53 11.51 -10.19 -79.70
N GLY A 54 12.31 -9.17 -79.32
CA GLY A 54 13.74 -8.86 -79.46
C GLY A 54 14.17 -7.64 -78.55
N PRO A 55 15.47 -7.27 -78.41
CA PRO A 55 15.96 -6.60 -77.18
C PRO A 55 16.47 -5.13 -77.25
N ALA A 56 16.34 -4.45 -76.09
CA ALA A 56 17.21 -3.45 -75.44
C ALA A 56 17.74 -2.17 -76.17
N ARG A 57 17.61 -0.98 -75.53
CA ARG A 57 18.57 0.16 -75.63
C ARG A 57 18.33 1.32 -74.63
N ARG A 58 19.44 1.81 -74.03
CA ARG A 58 19.75 3.18 -73.48
C ARG A 58 18.86 3.72 -72.33
N LEU A 59 19.36 4.30 -71.23
CA LEU A 59 20.38 5.35 -70.97
C LEU A 59 19.94 6.80 -71.27
N VAL A 60 19.46 7.51 -70.21
CA VAL A 60 19.89 8.88 -69.78
C VAL A 60 19.55 10.06 -70.75
N PRO A 61 19.45 11.37 -70.33
CA PRO A 61 19.47 12.02 -69.00
C PRO A 61 18.21 12.88 -68.67
N ARG A 62 18.12 13.42 -67.44
CA ARG A 62 17.98 14.89 -67.26
C ARG A 62 18.33 15.42 -65.86
N ARG A 63 18.73 16.70 -65.89
CA ARG A 63 18.92 17.74 -64.84
C ARG A 63 18.09 17.54 -63.54
N GLY A 64 18.54 17.95 -62.35
CA GLY A 64 19.71 18.77 -61.99
C GLY A 64 19.29 20.03 -61.22
N GLY A 65 19.81 20.23 -60.01
CA GLY A 65 19.44 21.36 -59.15
C GLY A 65 20.19 21.36 -57.80
N LEU A 66 21.34 22.02 -57.78
CA LEU A 66 22.06 22.37 -56.55
C LEU A 66 21.64 23.78 -56.10
N LEU A 67 21.47 23.97 -54.79
CA LEU A 67 21.45 25.30 -54.17
C LEU A 67 22.35 25.29 -52.94
N THR A 68 23.24 26.28 -52.86
CA THR A 68 24.28 26.40 -51.85
C THR A 68 24.43 27.85 -51.40
N GLN A 69 24.77 28.02 -50.12
CA GLN A 69 25.27 29.25 -49.48
C GLN A 69 24.35 30.48 -49.42
N ARG A 70 24.21 31.03 -48.20
CA ARG A 70 24.89 32.28 -47.81
C ARG A 70 25.08 32.35 -46.29
N LEU A 71 25.97 33.23 -45.83
CA LEU A 71 26.48 33.35 -44.46
C LEU A 71 26.73 34.84 -44.12
N CYS A 72 27.04 35.10 -42.84
CA CYS A 72 27.60 36.35 -42.29
C CYS A 72 26.67 37.58 -42.19
N PRO A 73 26.99 38.60 -41.35
CA PRO A 73 28.01 38.69 -40.29
C PRO A 73 27.47 39.14 -38.89
N VAL A 74 28.38 39.39 -37.96
CA VAL A 74 28.18 39.97 -36.60
C VAL A 74 28.91 41.32 -36.53
N ASP A 75 28.40 42.32 -35.78
CA ASP A 75 29.26 43.27 -35.02
C ASP A 75 28.47 43.97 -33.85
N PRO A 76 29.10 44.40 -32.73
CA PRO A 76 28.37 44.88 -31.53
C PRO A 76 28.70 46.31 -31.05
N ARG A 77 27.70 47.02 -30.50
CA ARG A 77 27.86 48.18 -29.59
C ARG A 77 26.68 48.20 -28.58
N GLY A 78 26.81 48.57 -27.30
CA GLY A 78 28.02 48.88 -26.51
C GLY A 78 27.86 50.12 -25.63
N ARG A 79 27.36 49.99 -24.38
CA ARG A 79 27.52 50.99 -23.29
C ARG A 79 27.21 50.42 -21.90
N ARG A 80 28.08 50.71 -20.93
CA ARG A 80 27.85 50.54 -19.47
C ARG A 80 27.34 51.88 -18.90
N VAL A 81 26.41 51.85 -17.94
CA VAL A 81 26.43 52.74 -16.75
C VAL A 81 25.80 52.04 -15.54
N GLN A 82 26.55 52.01 -14.45
CA GLN A 82 26.16 52.01 -13.03
C GLN A 82 27.16 52.98 -12.33
N PRO A 83 26.96 53.46 -11.09
CA PRO A 83 26.00 53.03 -10.07
C PRO A 83 25.23 54.19 -9.38
N GLU A 84 24.41 53.86 -8.37
CA GLU A 84 24.28 54.45 -7.00
C GLU A 84 22.94 53.98 -6.39
N ARG A 85 22.80 53.41 -5.18
CA ARG A 85 23.30 53.68 -3.81
C ARG A 85 22.58 54.83 -3.07
N GLY A 86 21.38 54.53 -2.55
CA GLY A 86 20.68 55.32 -1.52
C GLY A 86 19.98 54.44 -0.46
N ARG A 87 20.13 54.80 0.82
CA ARG A 87 19.55 54.21 2.05
C ARG A 87 19.55 55.33 3.13
N PRO A 88 18.85 55.22 4.28
CA PRO A 88 17.53 54.63 4.53
C PRO A 88 16.62 55.46 5.49
N ALA A 89 15.29 55.28 5.41
CA ALA A 89 14.29 55.61 6.45
C ALA A 89 12.99 54.85 6.10
N GLY A 90 11.95 54.66 6.93
CA GLY A 90 11.66 55.04 8.32
C GLY A 90 10.15 54.75 8.55
N PRO A 91 9.68 54.23 9.71
CA PRO A 91 8.37 53.57 9.78
C PRO A 91 7.18 54.52 10.02
N VAL A 92 6.05 54.28 9.34
CA VAL A 92 4.76 54.98 9.55
C VAL A 92 3.63 53.98 9.84
N ARG A 93 2.55 54.46 10.49
CA ARG A 93 1.60 53.66 11.30
C ARG A 93 0.42 53.06 10.51
N ARG A 94 -0.25 52.10 11.17
CA ARG A 94 -1.60 51.58 10.83
C ARG A 94 -2.67 52.69 10.79
N PRO A 95 -3.73 52.54 9.97
CA PRO A 95 -5.08 52.99 10.30
C PRO A 95 -5.90 51.89 11.01
N ARG A 96 -7.01 52.29 11.66
CA ARG A 96 -8.01 51.40 12.30
C ARG A 96 -9.33 51.42 11.50
N HIS A 97 -10.18 50.44 11.81
CA HIS A 97 -11.59 50.29 11.43
C HIS A 97 -12.38 51.54 10.97
N VAL A 98 -13.17 51.35 9.92
CA VAL A 98 -14.53 51.91 9.77
C VAL A 98 -15.49 50.73 9.52
N ALA A 99 -16.76 50.87 9.88
CA ALA A 99 -17.76 49.80 9.84
C ALA A 99 -18.46 49.64 8.46
N GLY A 100 -18.98 48.44 8.20
CA GLY A 100 -19.86 48.14 7.06
C GLY A 100 -21.03 47.26 7.52
N ALA A 101 -22.25 47.56 7.06
CA ALA A 101 -23.49 47.06 7.66
C ALA A 101 -23.92 45.64 7.19
N ARG A 102 -24.80 45.01 7.96
CA ARG A 102 -25.55 43.79 7.58
C ARG A 102 -26.88 44.18 6.91
N PRO A 103 -27.32 43.50 5.84
CA PRO A 103 -28.73 43.50 5.44
C PRO A 103 -29.59 42.68 6.42
N PRO A 104 -30.90 42.98 6.56
CA PRO A 104 -31.73 42.45 7.63
C PRO A 104 -32.41 41.10 7.31
N ARG A 105 -32.90 40.43 8.36
CA ARG A 105 -33.97 39.42 8.25
C ARG A 105 -35.32 40.13 8.02
N ARG A 106 -36.25 39.47 7.35
CA ARG A 106 -37.67 39.85 7.32
C ARG A 106 -38.51 38.63 7.72
N ASP A 107 -39.21 38.74 8.83
CA ASP A 107 -40.28 37.83 9.20
C ASP A 107 -41.58 38.24 8.48
N GLY A 108 -42.48 37.28 8.23
CA GLY A 108 -43.75 37.52 7.56
C GLY A 108 -44.65 36.29 7.56
N ARG A 109 -45.69 36.30 8.41
CA ARG A 109 -46.82 35.35 8.39
C ARG A 109 -48.09 36.13 8.02
N ALA A 110 -48.92 35.60 7.11
CA ALA A 110 -50.40 35.57 7.24
C ALA A 110 -51.12 35.02 5.97
N HIS A 111 -52.04 34.07 6.22
CA HIS A 111 -53.32 33.79 5.54
C HIS A 111 -53.57 34.02 4.03
N ALA A 112 -53.74 32.92 3.28
CA ALA A 112 -55.03 32.51 2.66
C ALA A 112 -54.89 31.05 2.13
N ALA A 113 -55.81 30.07 2.17
CA ALA A 113 -57.22 29.90 2.60
C ALA A 113 -58.20 29.43 1.47
N ARG A 114 -58.09 28.16 1.06
CA ARG A 114 -59.13 27.25 0.48
C ARG A 114 -58.72 25.83 0.91
N GLY A 115 -59.54 24.84 1.31
CA GLY A 115 -60.98 24.56 1.12
C GLY A 115 -61.18 23.67 -0.11
N ALA A 116 -61.71 22.44 -0.10
CA ALA A 116 -62.30 21.52 0.91
C ALA A 116 -61.96 20.04 0.51
N ALA A 117 -62.11 18.92 1.23
CA ALA A 117 -62.48 18.49 2.60
C ALA A 117 -63.67 17.47 2.65
N ARG A 118 -63.38 16.22 3.10
CA ARG A 118 -64.30 15.06 3.35
C ARG A 118 -64.90 14.39 2.08
N THR A 119 -65.42 13.14 2.10
CA THR A 119 -66.03 12.31 3.17
C THR A 119 -65.62 10.82 3.18
N ASP A 120 -65.83 10.15 4.31
CA ASP A 120 -65.87 8.68 4.46
C ASP A 120 -67.09 8.03 3.78
N ARG A 121 -67.02 6.70 3.55
CA ARG A 121 -68.08 5.72 3.89
C ARG A 121 -67.63 4.26 3.69
N ASP A 122 -68.09 3.39 4.59
CA ASP A 122 -68.11 1.93 4.41
C ASP A 122 -69.21 1.51 3.41
N ASP A 123 -69.04 0.36 2.74
CA ASP A 123 -69.89 -0.85 2.88
C ASP A 123 -69.53 -1.94 1.84
N GLY A 124 -70.02 -3.18 2.03
CA GLY A 124 -70.18 -4.15 0.92
C GLY A 124 -69.22 -5.36 0.83
N ARG A 125 -69.47 -6.39 1.66
CA ARG A 125 -69.08 -7.81 1.44
C ARG A 125 -70.18 -8.56 0.65
N PRO A 126 -70.06 -9.86 0.28
CA PRO A 126 -68.89 -10.70 -0.06
C PRO A 126 -69.14 -11.55 -1.36
N HIS A 127 -68.30 -12.55 -1.69
CA HIS A 127 -68.75 -13.96 -1.91
C HIS A 127 -67.65 -14.99 -2.25
N ARG A 128 -67.71 -16.15 -1.56
CA ARG A 128 -67.43 -17.55 -2.02
C ARG A 128 -66.02 -17.94 -2.55
N ALA A 129 -65.52 -19.17 -2.35
CA ALA A 129 -66.00 -20.30 -1.51
C ALA A 129 -64.96 -21.44 -1.32
N HIS A 130 -64.97 -22.04 -0.11
CA HIS A 130 -64.68 -23.46 0.21
C HIS A 130 -63.26 -24.04 -0.07
N ARG A 131 -62.83 -25.17 0.55
CA ARG A 131 -63.56 -26.18 1.36
C ARG A 131 -62.69 -26.82 2.48
N ASN A 132 -63.32 -27.03 3.65
CA ASN A 132 -63.07 -27.97 4.77
C ASN A 132 -61.63 -28.17 5.32
N ASP A 133 -61.33 -28.16 6.62
CA ASP A 133 -61.96 -28.66 7.87
C ASP A 133 -61.96 -30.19 8.09
N HIS A 134 -61.41 -30.63 9.22
CA HIS A 134 -62.11 -31.47 10.20
C HIS A 134 -61.48 -31.33 11.62
N ARG A 135 -62.32 -31.52 12.65
CA ARG A 135 -61.98 -31.56 14.10
C ARG A 135 -61.67 -33.05 14.50
N SER A 136 -61.29 -33.47 15.71
CA SER A 136 -61.59 -33.04 17.09
C SER A 136 -60.60 -33.67 18.12
N GLY A 137 -60.64 -33.26 19.39
CA GLY A 137 -60.19 -34.11 20.54
C GLY A 137 -61.38 -34.88 21.16
N PRO A 138 -61.34 -35.34 22.45
CA PRO A 138 -60.26 -35.24 23.46
C PRO A 138 -60.05 -36.53 24.33
N CYS A 139 -59.34 -36.38 25.48
CA CYS A 139 -59.35 -37.23 26.72
C CYS A 139 -58.60 -38.58 26.81
N GLY A 140 -57.98 -38.83 27.99
CA GLY A 140 -58.06 -40.13 28.69
C GLY A 140 -56.79 -40.79 29.28
N HIS A 141 -56.50 -40.58 30.59
CA HIS A 141 -55.58 -41.38 31.45
C HIS A 141 -54.09 -41.46 30.99
N GLY A 142 -53.07 -41.89 31.75
CA GLY A 142 -52.83 -42.33 33.15
C GLY A 142 -51.33 -42.76 33.24
N ASP A 143 -50.64 -43.05 34.36
CA ASP A 143 -50.89 -43.02 35.81
C ASP A 143 -49.50 -43.08 36.54
N ARG A 144 -49.45 -42.90 37.88
CA ARG A 144 -48.38 -43.28 38.86
C ARG A 144 -47.07 -42.48 39.04
N LEU A 145 -46.99 -41.89 40.26
CA LEU A 145 -45.89 -41.91 41.28
C LEU A 145 -44.55 -41.20 40.95
N ARG A 146 -43.89 -40.37 41.82
CA ARG A 146 -43.63 -40.36 43.30
C ARG A 146 -42.60 -41.44 43.75
N HIS A 147 -41.64 -41.23 44.67
CA HIS A 147 -41.43 -40.16 45.67
C HIS A 147 -39.95 -40.01 46.15
N ARG A 148 -39.54 -38.75 46.46
CA ARG A 148 -38.83 -38.22 47.67
C ARG A 148 -37.56 -38.83 48.35
N HIS A 149 -36.60 -37.91 48.61
CA HIS A 149 -35.78 -37.62 49.83
C HIS A 149 -34.79 -38.62 50.49
N ALA A 150 -33.62 -38.05 50.87
CA ALA A 150 -32.71 -38.38 51.99
C ALA A 150 -31.97 -39.75 52.00
N GLY A 151 -30.80 -39.90 52.66
CA GLY A 151 -29.89 -38.90 53.25
C GLY A 151 -28.83 -39.47 54.23
N CYS A 152 -27.73 -38.72 54.43
CA CYS A 152 -26.74 -38.77 55.52
C CYS A 152 -25.65 -39.88 55.58
N ASP A 153 -24.53 -39.51 56.24
CA ASP A 153 -23.42 -40.28 56.86
C ASP A 153 -22.55 -41.23 55.99
N GLY A 154 -21.25 -41.50 56.23
CA GLY A 154 -20.22 -41.06 57.22
C GLY A 154 -19.18 -42.20 57.41
N ASP A 155 -17.87 -42.08 57.67
CA ASP A 155 -16.84 -41.01 57.84
C ASP A 155 -15.49 -41.59 57.23
N GLY A 156 -14.22 -41.17 57.41
CA GLY A 156 -13.53 -40.18 58.27
C GLY A 156 -11.98 -40.24 58.16
N GLY A 157 -11.27 -39.47 59.00
CA GLY A 157 -9.78 -39.46 59.13
C GLY A 157 -9.09 -38.19 58.57
N ARG A 158 -8.59 -37.25 59.41
CA ARG A 158 -7.27 -37.18 60.10
C ARG A 158 -6.06 -36.98 59.14
N THR A 159 -5.12 -36.05 59.32
CA THR A 159 -4.78 -35.17 60.48
C THR A 159 -3.87 -33.97 60.10
N ALA A 160 -4.06 -32.81 60.78
CA ALA A 160 -3.07 -31.73 61.06
C ALA A 160 -2.40 -30.97 59.87
N ALA A 161 -1.79 -29.78 60.01
CA ALA A 161 -1.46 -28.95 61.18
C ALA A 161 -1.40 -27.42 60.86
N LEU A 162 -1.26 -26.61 61.92
CA LEU A 162 -0.66 -25.25 62.00
C LEU A 162 -1.30 -24.03 61.27
N LEU A 163 -1.92 -23.16 62.09
CA LEU A 163 -1.99 -21.70 61.88
C LEU A 163 -0.75 -21.01 62.50
N PRO A 164 -0.49 -19.74 62.17
CA PRO A 164 -0.43 -18.76 63.27
C PRO A 164 -1.06 -17.37 63.02
N LYS A 165 -1.82 -16.93 64.04
CA LYS A 165 -2.00 -15.57 64.59
C LYS A 165 -2.40 -14.38 63.68
N ARG A 166 -3.51 -13.72 64.08
CA ARG A 166 -3.84 -12.32 63.76
C ARG A 166 -2.96 -11.34 64.55
N GLY A 167 -2.58 -10.21 63.94
CA GLY A 167 -2.12 -8.98 64.59
C GLY A 167 -3.15 -7.84 64.44
N ARG A 168 -3.04 -6.78 65.26
CA ARG A 168 -3.97 -5.62 65.24
C ARG A 168 -3.47 -4.45 64.40
N ALA A 169 -4.41 -3.55 64.08
CA ALA A 169 -4.30 -2.40 63.18
C ALA A 169 -3.15 -1.40 63.44
N GLY A 170 -2.69 -0.78 62.36
CA GLY A 170 -1.89 0.45 62.30
C GLY A 170 -2.05 1.10 60.91
N PRO A 171 -2.10 2.43 60.75
CA PRO A 171 -2.53 3.06 59.50
C PRO A 171 -1.39 3.44 58.56
N GLY A 172 -1.68 3.40 57.25
CA GLY A 172 -0.98 4.17 56.22
C GLY A 172 0.29 3.54 55.63
N ASP A 173 0.17 3.03 54.41
CA ASP A 173 1.11 3.45 53.36
C ASP A 173 0.34 3.70 52.06
N GLY A 174 0.43 4.93 51.57
CA GLY A 174 -0.32 5.45 50.43
C GLY A 174 0.40 5.14 49.12
N ALA A 175 0.51 3.86 48.76
CA ALA A 175 1.24 3.40 47.57
C ALA A 175 0.87 4.21 46.31
N ASN A 176 1.77 5.12 45.93
CA ASN A 176 1.46 6.28 45.11
C ASN A 176 0.84 5.89 43.74
N ARG A 177 -0.39 6.35 43.49
CA ARG A 177 -1.07 6.19 42.19
C ARG A 177 -0.82 7.36 41.23
N ASP A 178 -0.33 8.49 41.73
CA ASP A 178 -0.06 9.70 40.97
C ASP A 178 1.37 9.73 40.45
N ASP A 179 1.62 8.89 39.43
CA ASP A 179 2.77 9.07 38.52
C ASP A 179 2.47 8.63 37.07
N ARG A 180 1.18 8.53 36.71
CA ARG A 180 0.75 8.30 35.30
C ARG A 180 0.64 9.60 34.52
N GLY A 181 1.73 10.37 34.51
CA GLY A 181 1.95 11.40 33.49
C GLY A 181 1.80 10.80 32.08
N PRO A 182 1.39 11.60 31.07
CA PRO A 182 1.01 11.06 29.76
C PRO A 182 2.20 10.34 29.10
N PRO A 183 2.13 9.02 28.88
CA PRO A 183 3.21 8.30 28.23
C PRO A 183 3.38 8.81 26.81
N ASP A 184 4.58 9.25 26.45
CA ASP A 184 4.85 9.70 25.09
C ASP A 184 4.80 8.47 24.15
N LEU A 185 3.71 8.34 23.38
CA LEU A 185 3.37 7.15 22.58
C LEU A 185 4.48 6.70 21.62
N ARG A 186 5.47 7.56 21.36
CA ARG A 186 6.68 7.25 20.58
C ARG A 186 7.63 6.30 21.32
N ILE A 187 7.90 6.53 22.60
CA ILE A 187 8.95 5.82 23.35
C ILE A 187 8.47 4.42 23.76
N LEU A 188 7.22 4.33 24.26
CA LEU A 188 6.56 3.05 24.53
C LEU A 188 6.31 2.25 23.24
N GLY A 189 5.99 2.92 22.13
CA GLY A 189 5.87 2.31 20.80
C GLY A 189 7.17 1.66 20.33
N LEU A 190 8.31 2.37 20.40
CA LEU A 190 9.61 1.79 20.03
C LEU A 190 9.97 0.60 20.93
N ARG A 191 9.89 0.74 22.26
CA ARG A 191 10.23 -0.35 23.20
C ARG A 191 9.35 -1.60 23.04
N ALA A 192 8.12 -1.47 22.56
CA ALA A 192 7.26 -2.61 22.23
C ALA A 192 7.67 -3.28 20.91
N VAL A 193 8.02 -2.48 19.88
CA VAL A 193 8.42 -2.98 18.56
C VAL A 193 9.81 -3.65 18.61
N THR A 194 10.80 -3.10 19.32
CA THR A 194 12.15 -3.69 19.41
C THR A 194 12.20 -5.03 20.16
N ARG A 195 11.14 -5.38 20.89
CA ARG A 195 10.97 -6.71 21.52
C ARG A 195 10.42 -7.77 20.55
N ARG A 196 9.95 -7.41 19.35
CA ARG A 196 9.49 -8.36 18.33
C ARG A 196 10.68 -8.85 17.50
N PRO A 197 10.82 -10.17 17.24
CA PRO A 197 11.90 -10.68 16.38
C PRO A 197 11.84 -10.10 14.95
N ALA A 198 10.63 -9.75 14.48
CA ALA A 198 10.42 -9.08 13.20
C ALA A 198 11.09 -7.70 13.08
N PHE A 199 11.36 -6.99 14.20
CA PHE A 199 12.16 -5.75 14.16
C PHE A 199 13.63 -6.04 13.85
N TRP A 200 14.18 -7.12 14.40
CA TRP A 200 15.57 -7.52 14.17
C TRP A 200 15.76 -8.12 12.77
N LEU A 201 14.75 -8.85 12.26
CA LEU A 201 14.66 -9.21 10.85
C LEU A 201 14.67 -7.95 9.96
N TRP A 202 13.75 -7.00 10.20
CA TRP A 202 13.70 -5.73 9.46
C TRP A 202 15.04 -4.99 9.47
N ALA A 203 15.68 -4.87 10.63
CA ALA A 203 16.96 -4.18 10.78
C ALA A 203 18.09 -4.90 10.02
N ALA A 204 18.23 -6.22 10.20
CA ALA A 204 19.26 -7.01 9.53
C ALA A 204 19.08 -7.00 8.01
N THR A 205 17.86 -7.22 7.50
CA THR A 205 17.60 -7.20 6.05
C THR A 205 17.79 -5.81 5.45
N CYS A 206 17.43 -4.73 6.16
CA CYS A 206 17.72 -3.37 5.70
C CYS A 206 19.23 -3.07 5.68
N LEU A 207 20.00 -3.50 6.69
CA LEU A 207 21.45 -3.31 6.73
C LEU A 207 22.17 -4.11 5.62
N ILE A 208 21.78 -5.38 5.41
CA ILE A 208 22.31 -6.22 4.33
C ILE A 208 21.97 -5.62 2.97
N GLY A 209 20.71 -5.25 2.74
CA GLY A 209 20.28 -4.65 1.47
C GLY A 209 20.94 -3.29 1.19
N ALA A 210 21.08 -2.43 2.21
CA ALA A 210 21.83 -1.18 2.08
C ALA A 210 23.31 -1.41 1.78
N TRP A 211 23.95 -2.40 2.41
CA TRP A 211 25.33 -2.78 2.12
C TRP A 211 25.49 -3.29 0.67
N ILE A 212 24.60 -4.17 0.19
CA ILE A 212 24.61 -4.63 -1.21
C ILE A 212 24.46 -3.44 -2.16
N ALA A 213 23.45 -2.60 -1.96
CA ALA A 213 23.21 -1.42 -2.81
C ALA A 213 24.43 -0.47 -2.85
N VAL A 214 25.02 -0.16 -1.69
CA VAL A 214 26.25 0.65 -1.62
C VAL A 214 27.40 -0.03 -2.35
N ARG A 215 27.63 -1.34 -2.17
CA ARG A 215 28.71 -2.08 -2.88
C ARG A 215 28.50 -2.16 -4.39
N THR A 216 27.25 -2.24 -4.86
CA THR A 216 26.91 -2.20 -6.30
C THR A 216 27.12 -0.81 -6.91
N MET A 217 26.97 0.27 -6.12
CA MET A 217 26.99 1.66 -6.61
C MET A 217 28.30 2.40 -6.30
N ASP A 218 29.20 1.82 -5.49
CA ASP A 218 30.42 2.42 -4.93
C ASP A 218 31.31 3.13 -5.98
N ALA A 219 31.55 2.49 -7.14
CA ALA A 219 32.36 3.07 -8.22
C ALA A 219 31.70 4.32 -8.83
N ALA A 220 30.47 4.18 -9.34
CA ALA A 220 29.73 5.27 -9.97
C ALA A 220 29.43 6.43 -8.99
N VAL A 221 29.29 6.16 -7.69
CA VAL A 221 29.13 7.20 -6.66
C VAL A 221 30.40 8.02 -6.45
N ARG A 222 31.59 7.42 -6.61
CA ARG A 222 32.89 8.11 -6.52
C ARG A 222 33.23 8.86 -7.82
N GLU A 223 32.87 8.28 -8.96
CA GLU A 223 33.15 8.83 -10.29
C GLU A 223 32.25 10.03 -10.62
N PHE A 224 30.98 10.00 -10.22
CA PHE A 224 29.96 10.99 -10.61
C PHE A 224 29.35 11.77 -9.42
N PRO A 225 30.15 12.43 -8.56
CA PRO A 225 29.66 13.04 -7.32
C PRO A 225 28.66 14.19 -7.57
N LEU A 226 28.79 14.92 -8.68
CA LEU A 226 27.83 15.96 -9.08
C LEU A 226 26.49 15.34 -9.52
N GLY A 227 26.54 14.21 -10.22
CA GLY A 227 25.36 13.41 -10.56
C GLY A 227 24.64 12.85 -9.33
N VAL A 228 25.41 12.34 -8.35
CA VAL A 228 24.91 11.89 -7.05
C VAL A 228 24.19 13.03 -6.31
N ILE A 229 24.84 14.19 -6.14
CA ILE A 229 24.25 15.35 -5.45
C ILE A 229 22.98 15.81 -6.17
N THR A 230 23.02 15.92 -7.51
CA THR A 230 21.85 16.32 -8.32
C THR A 230 20.70 15.33 -8.17
N GLY A 231 20.96 14.02 -8.25
CA GLY A 231 19.96 12.97 -8.06
C GLY A 231 19.32 13.02 -6.67
N VAL A 232 20.12 13.17 -5.61
CA VAL A 232 19.63 13.30 -4.23
C VAL A 232 18.78 14.56 -4.05
N VAL A 233 19.22 15.70 -4.58
CA VAL A 233 18.51 16.99 -4.49
C VAL A 233 17.17 16.95 -5.23
N LEU A 234 17.08 16.26 -6.37
CA LEU A 234 15.83 16.13 -7.14
C LEU A 234 14.87 15.09 -6.53
N LEU A 235 15.40 13.94 -6.09
CA LEU A 235 14.58 12.83 -5.56
C LEU A 235 14.07 13.09 -4.12
N THR A 236 14.78 13.88 -3.31
CA THR A 236 14.38 14.15 -1.91
C THR A 236 13.04 14.90 -1.79
N PRO A 237 12.78 16.01 -2.53
CA PRO A 237 11.47 16.66 -2.53
C PRO A 237 10.35 15.74 -3.02
N ALA A 238 10.58 14.97 -4.09
CA ALA A 238 9.61 14.01 -4.62
C ALA A 238 9.25 12.93 -3.57
N THR A 239 10.27 12.40 -2.87
CA THR A 239 10.12 11.49 -1.73
C THR A 239 9.25 12.07 -0.63
N VAL A 240 9.57 13.28 -0.17
CA VAL A 240 8.86 13.96 0.93
C VAL A 240 7.40 14.22 0.55
N VAL A 241 7.12 14.66 -0.68
CA VAL A 241 5.76 14.90 -1.19
C VAL A 241 4.98 13.58 -1.34
N GLY A 242 5.58 12.54 -1.91
CA GLY A 242 4.95 11.22 -2.07
C GLY A 242 4.60 10.59 -0.72
N VAL A 243 5.54 10.56 0.22
CA VAL A 243 5.32 10.07 1.59
C VAL A 243 4.26 10.91 2.31
N TRP A 244 4.28 12.24 2.17
CA TRP A 244 3.25 13.12 2.74
C TRP A 244 1.86 12.80 2.18
N ALA A 245 1.73 12.63 0.87
CA ALA A 245 0.47 12.35 0.19
C ALA A 245 -0.09 10.97 0.60
N LEU A 246 0.70 9.90 0.45
CA LEU A 246 0.28 8.53 0.77
C LEU A 246 -0.13 8.38 2.24
N ARG A 247 0.52 9.08 3.18
CA ARG A 247 0.11 9.11 4.60
C ARG A 247 -1.21 9.83 4.85
N ARG A 248 -1.58 10.79 3.99
CA ARG A 248 -2.82 11.60 4.09
C ARG A 248 -4.04 10.92 3.45
N LEU A 249 -3.84 10.03 2.46
CA LEU A 249 -4.93 9.35 1.74
C LEU A 249 -5.85 8.47 2.61
N HIS A 250 -5.40 7.99 3.78
CA HIS A 250 -6.30 7.31 4.72
C HIS A 250 -7.37 8.31 5.22
N PRO A 251 -8.69 8.00 5.17
CA PRO A 251 -9.72 9.03 5.30
C PRO A 251 -9.78 9.67 6.70
N VAL A 252 -9.68 8.87 7.77
CA VAL A 252 -10.00 9.32 9.14
C VAL A 252 -8.75 9.64 9.96
N ARG A 253 -7.74 8.76 9.97
CA ARG A 253 -6.45 8.90 10.71
C ARG A 253 -5.27 9.08 9.74
N THR A 254 -4.22 9.81 10.12
CA THR A 254 -2.96 9.85 9.33
C THR A 254 -2.15 8.60 9.67
N ARG A 255 -1.53 7.94 8.68
CA ARG A 255 -0.67 6.78 8.97
C ARG A 255 0.49 7.21 9.91
N PRO A 256 0.75 6.47 11.02
CA PRO A 256 1.82 6.80 11.96
C PRO A 256 3.17 6.96 11.27
N ILE A 257 3.99 7.93 11.70
CA ILE A 257 5.27 8.20 11.04
C ILE A 257 6.24 7.02 11.19
N GLY A 258 6.31 6.37 12.35
CA GLY A 258 7.16 5.18 12.55
C GLY A 258 6.87 4.07 11.54
N TYR A 259 5.62 3.60 11.47
CA TYR A 259 5.19 2.58 10.50
C TYR A 259 5.37 3.01 9.04
N THR A 260 5.28 4.30 8.76
CA THR A 260 5.60 4.84 7.42
C THR A 260 7.09 4.70 7.11
N LEU A 261 7.97 5.13 8.03
CA LEU A 261 9.41 5.06 7.85
C LEU A 261 9.91 3.61 7.75
N ILE A 262 9.34 2.69 8.56
CA ILE A 262 9.61 1.25 8.49
C ILE A 262 9.31 0.69 7.09
N ALA A 263 8.15 1.03 6.51
CA ALA A 263 7.75 0.60 5.17
C ALA A 263 8.65 1.19 4.06
N VAL A 264 8.89 2.52 4.10
CA VAL A 264 9.75 3.21 3.11
C VAL A 264 11.18 2.69 3.17
N ALA A 265 11.75 2.50 4.37
CA ALA A 265 13.10 1.97 4.56
C ALA A 265 13.23 0.50 4.11
N TRP A 266 12.21 -0.34 4.35
CA TRP A 266 12.21 -1.68 3.77
C TRP A 266 12.24 -1.62 2.25
N GLY A 267 11.45 -0.73 1.63
CA GLY A 267 11.47 -0.54 0.18
C GLY A 267 12.84 -0.13 -0.35
N ALA A 268 13.39 0.95 0.21
CA ALA A 268 14.62 1.60 -0.26
C ALA A 268 15.90 0.80 0.04
N PHE A 269 15.92 -0.03 1.10
CA PHE A 269 17.11 -0.76 1.53
C PHE A 269 16.96 -2.27 1.37
N ALA A 270 16.00 -2.89 2.07
CA ALA A 270 15.83 -4.35 2.07
C ALA A 270 15.39 -4.89 0.71
N ALA A 271 14.27 -4.38 0.17
CA ALA A 271 13.70 -4.88 -1.07
C ALA A 271 14.56 -4.50 -2.29
N PHE A 272 14.95 -3.23 -2.41
CA PHE A 272 15.85 -2.79 -3.50
C PHE A 272 17.21 -3.48 -3.45
N GLY A 273 17.88 -3.50 -2.29
CA GLY A 273 19.20 -4.09 -2.15
C GLY A 273 19.24 -5.60 -2.41
N LEU A 274 18.18 -6.34 -2.09
CA LEU A 274 18.07 -7.76 -2.42
C LEU A 274 17.62 -8.01 -3.88
N ALA A 275 16.86 -7.09 -4.48
CA ALA A 275 16.46 -7.21 -5.89
C ALA A 275 17.66 -7.13 -6.84
N LEU A 276 18.70 -6.34 -6.52
CA LEU A 276 19.89 -6.19 -7.38
C LEU A 276 20.57 -7.54 -7.74
N PRO A 277 21.01 -8.38 -6.78
CA PRO A 277 21.59 -9.69 -7.09
C PRO A 277 20.53 -10.71 -7.55
N THR A 278 19.27 -10.58 -7.14
CA THR A 278 18.22 -11.54 -7.48
C THR A 278 17.77 -11.40 -8.94
N ASN A 279 17.55 -10.17 -9.42
CA ASN A 279 17.41 -9.86 -10.84
C ASN A 279 18.63 -10.36 -11.62
N ALA A 280 19.85 -10.03 -11.20
CA ALA A 280 21.07 -10.48 -11.89
C ALA A 280 21.14 -12.01 -12.05
N ALA A 281 20.75 -12.76 -11.01
CA ALA A 281 20.66 -14.22 -11.07
C ALA A 281 19.55 -14.71 -12.02
N PHE A 282 18.35 -14.12 -11.97
CA PHE A 282 17.25 -14.45 -12.88
C PHE A 282 17.60 -14.19 -14.35
N GLN A 283 18.19 -13.02 -14.64
CA GLN A 283 18.67 -12.63 -15.97
C GLN A 283 19.78 -13.58 -16.46
N ALA A 284 20.68 -14.02 -15.57
CA ALA A 284 21.70 -15.00 -15.90
C ALA A 284 21.16 -16.42 -16.14
N VAL A 285 20.00 -16.79 -15.57
CA VAL A 285 19.28 -18.03 -15.90
C VAL A 285 18.58 -17.89 -17.24
N LEU A 286 17.76 -16.85 -17.44
CA LEU A 286 17.03 -16.60 -18.68
C LEU A 286 17.97 -16.45 -19.90
N GLY A 287 19.11 -15.77 -19.75
CA GLY A 287 20.13 -15.67 -20.79
C GLY A 287 20.76 -17.02 -21.18
N LYS A 288 20.75 -18.02 -20.29
CA LYS A 288 21.22 -19.39 -20.55
C LYS A 288 20.14 -20.31 -21.11
N THR A 289 18.88 -20.13 -20.71
CA THR A 289 17.77 -21.04 -21.08
C THR A 289 16.97 -20.58 -22.30
N ALA A 290 16.81 -19.27 -22.49
CA ALA A 290 16.10 -18.65 -23.62
C ALA A 290 17.02 -17.86 -24.56
N GLY A 291 18.31 -17.71 -24.19
CA GLY A 291 19.33 -17.05 -24.99
C GLY A 291 19.47 -15.54 -24.73
N PRO A 292 20.61 -14.94 -25.07
CA PRO A 292 20.94 -13.56 -24.70
C PRO A 292 20.00 -12.53 -25.34
N VAL A 293 19.61 -12.73 -26.61
CA VAL A 293 18.71 -11.81 -27.33
C VAL A 293 17.30 -11.79 -26.72
N PHE A 294 16.77 -12.96 -26.33
CA PHE A 294 15.50 -12.99 -25.61
C PHE A 294 15.63 -12.28 -24.26
N ASN A 295 16.71 -12.55 -23.51
CA ASN A 295 16.93 -11.95 -22.21
C ASN A 295 17.08 -10.41 -22.27
N SER A 296 17.83 -9.87 -23.23
CA SER A 296 17.98 -8.42 -23.41
C SER A 296 16.67 -7.70 -23.78
N THR A 297 15.68 -8.43 -24.30
CA THR A 297 14.41 -7.88 -24.80
C THR A 297 13.25 -8.09 -23.83
N TRP A 298 13.18 -9.24 -23.16
CA TRP A 298 12.06 -9.63 -22.27
C TRP A 298 12.47 -9.93 -20.82
N GLY A 299 13.78 -10.03 -20.53
CA GLY A 299 14.28 -10.47 -19.22
C GLY A 299 13.79 -9.63 -18.06
N ALA A 300 13.78 -8.30 -18.19
CA ALA A 300 13.24 -7.37 -17.17
C ALA A 300 11.77 -7.68 -16.86
N ALA A 301 10.92 -7.75 -17.90
CA ALA A 301 9.49 -8.03 -17.80
C ALA A 301 9.12 -9.41 -17.23
N ILE A 302 10.10 -10.31 -17.06
CA ILE A 302 9.93 -11.65 -16.49
C ILE A 302 10.59 -11.74 -15.10
N ALA A 303 11.75 -11.11 -14.89
CA ALA A 303 12.51 -11.17 -13.64
C ALA A 303 11.94 -10.24 -12.56
N ALA A 304 12.03 -8.91 -12.77
CA ALA A 304 11.69 -7.89 -11.77
C ALA A 304 10.24 -8.01 -11.21
N PRO A 305 9.23 -8.39 -12.01
CA PRO A 305 7.89 -8.65 -11.48
C PRO A 305 7.80 -9.81 -10.48
N VAL A 306 8.70 -10.79 -10.56
CA VAL A 306 8.69 -12.00 -9.71
C VAL A 306 9.43 -11.75 -8.40
N ASP A 307 10.67 -11.30 -8.43
CA ASP A 307 11.45 -11.10 -7.20
C ASP A 307 11.04 -9.80 -6.48
N GLU A 308 10.90 -8.69 -7.20
CA GLU A 308 10.69 -7.40 -6.55
C GLU A 308 9.31 -7.27 -5.89
N GLU A 309 8.21 -7.72 -6.50
CA GLU A 309 6.90 -7.61 -5.84
C GLU A 309 6.79 -8.56 -4.63
N ILE A 310 7.49 -9.70 -4.62
CA ILE A 310 7.65 -10.52 -3.40
C ILE A 310 8.42 -9.72 -2.34
N LEU A 311 9.60 -9.21 -2.68
CA LEU A 311 10.46 -8.46 -1.77
C LEU A 311 9.76 -7.20 -1.21
N LYS A 312 9.02 -6.46 -2.05
CA LYS A 312 8.25 -5.27 -1.64
C LYS A 312 7.07 -5.65 -0.74
N LEU A 313 6.31 -6.71 -1.03
CA LEU A 313 5.19 -7.15 -0.19
C LEU A 313 5.62 -7.77 1.14
N LEU A 314 6.78 -8.42 1.19
CA LEU A 314 7.38 -8.88 2.46
C LEU A 314 7.59 -7.72 3.45
N GLY A 315 7.78 -6.48 2.99
CA GLY A 315 7.83 -5.30 3.87
C GLY A 315 6.52 -5.00 4.60
N VAL A 316 5.38 -5.30 3.96
CA VAL A 316 4.05 -5.18 4.57
C VAL A 316 3.80 -6.31 5.57
N VAL A 317 4.28 -7.52 5.27
CA VAL A 317 4.25 -8.66 6.21
C VAL A 317 5.11 -8.37 7.43
N THR A 318 6.37 -7.97 7.25
CA THR A 318 7.31 -7.62 8.32
C THR A 318 6.76 -6.50 9.19
N LEU A 319 6.19 -5.43 8.60
CA LEU A 319 5.53 -4.38 9.37
C LEU A 319 4.36 -4.91 10.21
N ALA A 320 3.54 -5.83 9.69
CA ALA A 320 2.46 -6.44 10.44
C ALA A 320 2.98 -7.34 11.58
N LEU A 321 4.09 -8.07 11.39
CA LEU A 321 4.72 -8.88 12.45
C LEU A 321 5.42 -8.01 13.52
N MET A 322 5.92 -6.84 13.15
CA MET A 322 6.46 -5.82 14.07
C MET A 322 5.36 -5.12 14.87
N ALA A 323 4.21 -4.86 14.23
CA ALA A 323 3.08 -4.14 14.80
C ALA A 323 1.75 -4.81 14.35
N PRO A 324 1.27 -5.84 15.07
CA PRO A 324 0.10 -6.64 14.69
C PRO A 324 -1.18 -5.84 14.36
N SER A 325 -1.37 -4.71 15.05
CA SER A 325 -2.49 -3.77 14.87
C SER A 325 -2.25 -2.68 13.80
N ALA A 326 -1.13 -2.69 13.07
CA ALA A 326 -0.84 -1.71 12.03
C ALA A 326 -1.56 -2.00 10.70
N VAL A 327 -1.77 -3.27 10.34
CA VAL A 327 -2.37 -3.69 9.05
C VAL A 327 -3.68 -4.43 9.31
N ARG A 328 -4.77 -3.68 9.53
CA ARG A 328 -6.06 -4.22 9.99
C ARG A 328 -7.04 -4.51 8.85
N GLY A 329 -6.67 -4.22 7.61
CA GLY A 329 -7.52 -4.41 6.45
C GLY A 329 -6.89 -3.93 5.13
N PRO A 330 -7.60 -4.07 4.00
CA PRO A 330 -7.09 -3.72 2.67
C PRO A 330 -6.69 -2.25 2.52
N LEU A 331 -7.26 -1.34 3.31
CA LEU A 331 -6.91 0.08 3.22
C LEU A 331 -5.58 0.40 3.94
N ASP A 332 -5.23 -0.34 4.99
CA ASP A 332 -3.91 -0.24 5.61
C ASP A 332 -2.88 -0.91 4.70
N GLY A 333 -3.16 -2.13 4.23
CA GLY A 333 -2.29 -2.88 3.32
C GLY A 333 -1.99 -2.13 2.01
N TRP A 334 -3.00 -1.55 1.35
CA TRP A 334 -2.80 -0.66 0.19
C TRP A 334 -1.85 0.48 0.49
N GLY A 335 -1.98 1.08 1.68
CA GLY A 335 -1.23 2.26 2.07
C GLY A 335 0.21 2.00 2.49
N TYR A 336 0.48 0.88 3.16
CA TYR A 336 1.85 0.49 3.47
C TYR A 336 2.53 -0.16 2.26
N GLY A 337 1.81 -0.92 1.42
CA GLY A 337 2.30 -1.37 0.12
C GLY A 337 2.72 -0.19 -0.77
N ALA A 338 1.90 0.85 -0.85
CA ALA A 338 2.26 2.10 -1.54
C ALA A 338 3.54 2.75 -0.98
N LEU A 339 3.71 2.76 0.34
CA LEU A 339 4.88 3.35 0.99
C LEU A 339 6.15 2.51 0.79
N THR A 340 6.04 1.18 0.78
CA THR A 340 7.16 0.28 0.47
C THR A 340 7.56 0.37 -1.01
N GLY A 341 6.59 0.31 -1.93
CA GLY A 341 6.85 0.46 -3.37
C GLY A 341 7.43 1.84 -3.72
N LEU A 342 6.99 2.91 -3.04
CA LEU A 342 7.61 4.23 -3.15
C LEU A 342 9.06 4.23 -2.65
N GLY A 343 9.34 3.59 -1.50
CA GLY A 343 10.71 3.45 -0.99
C GLY A 343 11.64 2.78 -2.00
N PHE A 344 11.20 1.66 -2.58
CA PHE A 344 11.92 0.95 -3.63
C PHE A 344 12.19 1.86 -4.84
N GLN A 345 11.15 2.52 -5.35
CA GLN A 345 11.22 3.43 -6.49
C GLN A 345 12.24 4.55 -6.32
N ILE A 346 12.45 5.06 -5.11
CA ILE A 346 13.40 6.16 -4.87
C ILE A 346 14.84 5.67 -5.03
N ALA A 347 15.16 4.50 -4.46
CA ALA A 347 16.49 3.90 -4.58
C ALA A 347 16.77 3.41 -6.02
N GLU A 348 15.77 2.82 -6.66
CA GLU A 348 15.82 2.40 -8.06
C GLU A 348 15.96 3.61 -9.01
N ASN A 349 15.18 4.69 -8.83
CA ASN A 349 15.36 5.94 -9.58
C ASN A 349 16.77 6.53 -9.42
N PHE A 350 17.37 6.42 -8.23
CA PHE A 350 18.74 6.88 -7.98
C PHE A 350 19.78 6.04 -8.72
N LEU A 351 19.60 4.71 -8.80
CA LEU A 351 20.41 3.85 -9.68
C LEU A 351 20.22 4.20 -11.16
N TYR A 352 18.99 4.49 -11.59
CA TYR A 352 18.72 4.98 -12.95
C TYR A 352 19.34 6.35 -13.24
N VAL A 353 19.63 7.20 -12.24
CA VAL A 353 20.45 8.41 -12.45
C VAL A 353 21.87 7.99 -12.82
N LEU A 354 22.54 7.17 -12.01
CA LEU A 354 23.92 6.74 -12.26
C LEU A 354 24.06 5.97 -13.59
N ASN A 355 23.15 5.05 -13.88
CA ASN A 355 23.14 4.32 -15.15
C ASN A 355 22.96 5.26 -16.35
N THR A 356 22.16 6.33 -16.23
CA THR A 356 22.01 7.31 -17.32
C THR A 356 23.30 8.10 -17.54
N ILE A 357 24.03 8.46 -16.47
CA ILE A 357 25.32 9.16 -16.58
C ILE A 357 26.31 8.32 -17.40
N ILE A 358 26.47 7.04 -17.03
CA ILE A 358 27.32 6.07 -17.74
C ILE A 358 26.89 5.92 -19.20
N LEU A 359 25.59 5.72 -19.47
CA LEU A 359 25.05 5.58 -20.84
C LEU A 359 25.20 6.85 -21.70
N THR A 360 25.30 8.03 -21.09
CA THR A 360 25.59 9.30 -21.78
C THR A 360 27.09 9.61 -21.89
N GLY A 361 27.97 8.65 -21.59
CA GLY A 361 29.42 8.79 -21.75
C GLY A 361 30.12 9.50 -20.60
N GLY A 362 29.54 9.56 -19.39
CA GLY A 362 30.24 9.94 -18.15
C GLY A 362 30.78 11.38 -18.09
N THR A 363 30.30 12.28 -18.95
CA THR A 363 30.79 13.67 -19.06
C THR A 363 29.70 14.73 -18.87
N GLN A 364 28.47 14.30 -18.56
CA GLN A 364 27.25 15.14 -18.58
C GLN A 364 26.33 14.88 -17.37
N ASP A 365 26.93 14.54 -16.22
CA ASP A 365 26.29 14.11 -14.96
C ASP A 365 24.96 14.79 -14.63
N VAL A 366 24.96 16.12 -14.61
CA VAL A 366 23.82 16.96 -14.22
C VAL A 366 22.69 16.85 -15.25
N ASN A 367 23.03 16.85 -16.55
CA ASN A 367 22.07 16.74 -17.64
C ASN A 367 21.45 15.32 -17.69
N ALA A 368 22.26 14.29 -17.47
CA ALA A 368 21.80 12.90 -17.36
C ALA A 368 20.90 12.69 -16.13
N ALA A 369 21.25 13.28 -14.97
CA ALA A 369 20.42 13.25 -13.78
C ALA A 369 19.07 13.97 -13.98
N LEU A 370 19.07 15.15 -14.63
CA LEU A 370 17.85 15.88 -14.99
C LEU A 370 16.97 15.10 -15.97
N PHE A 371 17.55 14.48 -17.01
CA PHE A 371 16.83 13.67 -17.99
C PHE A 371 16.19 12.42 -17.34
N SER A 372 16.96 11.69 -16.53
CA SER A 372 16.50 10.51 -15.79
C SER A 372 15.38 10.87 -14.81
N PHE A 373 15.52 11.98 -14.08
CA PHE A 373 14.48 12.51 -13.20
C PHE A 373 13.22 12.92 -13.97
N ALA A 374 13.34 13.62 -15.10
CA ALA A 374 12.19 14.01 -15.92
C ALA A 374 11.43 12.77 -16.43
N GLY A 375 12.14 11.78 -16.99
CA GLY A 375 11.54 10.53 -17.46
C GLY A 375 10.85 9.73 -16.34
N ARG A 376 11.57 9.44 -15.25
CA ARG A 376 11.09 8.53 -14.20
C ARG A 376 10.17 9.18 -13.16
N VAL A 377 10.32 10.48 -12.89
CA VAL A 377 9.48 11.20 -11.92
C VAL A 377 8.34 11.93 -12.59
N VAL A 378 8.59 12.80 -13.57
CA VAL A 378 7.49 13.52 -14.26
C VAL A 378 6.70 12.59 -15.16
N GLY A 379 7.37 11.75 -15.96
CA GLY A 379 6.76 10.77 -16.86
C GLY A 379 6.41 9.40 -16.23
N GLY A 380 6.82 9.15 -14.97
CA GLY A 380 6.72 7.80 -14.37
C GLY A 380 6.15 7.74 -12.95
N ALA A 381 6.20 8.79 -12.12
CA ALA A 381 5.83 8.69 -10.70
C ALA A 381 4.34 8.42 -10.43
N TRP A 382 3.49 8.48 -11.46
CA TRP A 382 2.04 8.29 -11.33
C TRP A 382 1.61 6.82 -11.41
N TRP A 383 2.42 5.93 -11.98
CA TRP A 383 2.03 4.55 -12.35
C TRP A 383 3.17 3.53 -12.16
N SER A 384 4.04 3.78 -11.19
CA SER A 384 5.28 3.06 -10.90
C SER A 384 5.11 2.10 -9.70
N HIS A 385 6.23 1.53 -9.21
CA HIS A 385 6.29 0.55 -8.11
C HIS A 385 5.33 0.82 -6.94
N TRP A 386 5.17 2.07 -6.49
CA TRP A 386 4.20 2.39 -5.42
C TRP A 386 2.76 1.96 -5.76
N ALA A 387 2.33 2.10 -7.01
CA ALA A 387 0.97 1.76 -7.44
C ALA A 387 0.77 0.24 -7.53
N MET A 388 1.80 -0.47 -8.00
CA MET A 388 1.78 -1.93 -8.18
C MET A 388 1.78 -2.64 -6.82
N THR A 389 2.74 -2.30 -5.96
CA THR A 389 2.79 -2.83 -4.58
C THR A 389 1.59 -2.39 -3.73
N ALA A 390 0.94 -1.26 -4.03
CA ALA A 390 -0.33 -0.89 -3.38
C ALA A 390 -1.49 -1.82 -3.75
N ILE A 391 -1.52 -2.37 -4.96
CA ILE A 391 -2.54 -3.34 -5.38
C ILE A 391 -2.33 -4.67 -4.65
N GLY A 392 -1.11 -5.23 -4.72
CA GLY A 392 -0.75 -6.45 -3.97
C GLY A 392 -0.94 -6.27 -2.45
N GLY A 393 -0.54 -5.11 -1.93
CA GLY A 393 -0.72 -4.72 -0.53
C GLY A 393 -2.19 -4.64 -0.12
N ALA A 394 -3.10 -4.21 -1.01
CA ALA A 394 -4.54 -4.23 -0.72
C ALA A 394 -5.07 -5.65 -0.56
N GLY A 395 -4.63 -6.59 -1.41
CA GLY A 395 -4.97 -8.00 -1.30
C GLY A 395 -4.41 -8.64 -0.03
N LEU A 396 -3.13 -8.44 0.23
CA LEU A 396 -2.47 -8.88 1.47
C LEU A 396 -3.16 -8.28 2.72
N GLY A 397 -3.62 -7.03 2.66
CA GLY A 397 -4.40 -6.40 3.72
C GLY A 397 -5.79 -7.02 3.94
N CYS A 398 -6.41 -7.65 2.92
CA CYS A 398 -7.59 -8.49 3.13
C CYS A 398 -7.24 -9.74 3.94
N LEU A 399 -6.11 -10.38 3.64
CA LEU A 399 -5.65 -11.60 4.32
C LEU A 399 -5.24 -11.33 5.78
N LEU A 400 -4.31 -10.39 6.01
CA LEU A 400 -3.84 -10.01 7.34
C LEU A 400 -4.94 -9.40 8.22
N GLY A 401 -5.93 -8.73 7.60
CA GLY A 401 -7.11 -8.25 8.30
C GLY A 401 -8.04 -9.37 8.76
N ARG A 402 -8.30 -10.39 7.92
CA ARG A 402 -9.17 -11.52 8.27
C ARG A 402 -8.98 -12.74 7.37
N THR A 403 -8.18 -13.70 7.84
CA THR A 403 -7.95 -14.99 7.18
C THR A 403 -9.27 -15.73 6.88
N SER A 404 -9.48 -16.04 5.61
CA SER A 404 -10.63 -16.75 5.05
C SER A 404 -10.29 -17.25 3.64
N ARG A 405 -11.00 -18.25 3.10
CA ARG A 405 -10.78 -18.71 1.71
C ARG A 405 -10.82 -17.54 0.72
N THR A 406 -11.84 -16.69 0.83
CA THR A 406 -12.00 -15.48 0.01
C THR A 406 -10.84 -14.49 0.16
N SER A 407 -10.30 -14.27 1.37
CA SER A 407 -9.17 -13.36 1.54
C SER A 407 -7.87 -13.91 0.96
N VAL A 408 -7.66 -15.22 0.99
CA VAL A 408 -6.53 -15.88 0.33
C VAL A 408 -6.64 -15.72 -1.19
N THR A 409 -7.79 -16.02 -1.78
CA THR A 409 -8.02 -15.82 -3.23
C THR A 409 -7.83 -14.35 -3.66
N VAL A 410 -8.33 -13.39 -2.86
CA VAL A 410 -8.15 -11.95 -3.12
C VAL A 410 -6.70 -11.51 -2.95
N ALA A 411 -5.95 -12.06 -2.00
CA ALA A 411 -4.52 -11.77 -1.84
C ALA A 411 -3.70 -12.31 -3.03
N ALA A 412 -3.90 -13.59 -3.39
CA ALA A 412 -3.22 -14.21 -4.53
C ALA A 412 -3.55 -13.50 -5.85
N GLY A 413 -4.84 -13.21 -6.11
CA GLY A 413 -5.27 -12.49 -7.31
C GLY A 413 -4.71 -11.08 -7.40
N ALA A 414 -4.71 -10.31 -6.30
CA ALA A 414 -4.13 -8.97 -6.29
C ALA A 414 -2.60 -8.96 -6.43
N PHE A 415 -1.92 -9.99 -5.91
CA PHE A 415 -0.48 -10.18 -6.11
C PHE A 415 -0.16 -10.51 -7.57
N VAL A 416 -0.85 -11.47 -8.19
CA VAL A 416 -0.70 -11.80 -9.63
C VAL A 416 -1.02 -10.58 -10.52
N VAL A 417 -2.01 -9.76 -10.16
CA VAL A 417 -2.31 -8.51 -10.89
C VAL A 417 -1.19 -7.47 -10.71
N ALA A 418 -0.58 -7.35 -9.52
CA ALA A 418 0.57 -6.47 -9.32
C ALA A 418 1.77 -6.90 -10.17
N MET A 419 2.08 -8.21 -10.19
CA MET A 419 3.11 -8.79 -11.06
C MET A 419 2.81 -8.54 -12.54
N ALA A 420 1.59 -8.84 -13.01
CA ALA A 420 1.22 -8.67 -14.42
C ALA A 420 1.27 -7.21 -14.88
N LEU A 421 0.94 -6.25 -14.01
CA LEU A 421 1.09 -4.82 -14.28
C LEU A 421 2.55 -4.36 -14.31
N HIS A 422 3.42 -5.01 -13.54
CA HIS A 422 4.87 -4.79 -13.56
C HIS A 422 5.51 -5.39 -14.82
N SER A 423 5.17 -6.63 -15.19
CA SER A 423 5.53 -7.23 -16.49
C SER A 423 5.06 -6.37 -17.66
N TRP A 424 3.87 -5.79 -17.58
CA TRP A 424 3.36 -4.87 -18.58
C TRP A 424 4.16 -3.56 -18.66
N TRP A 425 4.56 -2.97 -17.52
CA TRP A 425 5.39 -1.77 -17.48
C TRP A 425 6.77 -1.99 -18.11
N ASP A 426 7.42 -3.12 -17.81
CA ASP A 426 8.76 -3.47 -18.28
C ASP A 426 8.80 -4.14 -19.65
N ALA A 427 7.65 -4.61 -20.17
CA ALA A 427 7.59 -5.25 -21.48
C ALA A 427 8.11 -4.32 -22.60
N PRO A 428 8.78 -4.86 -23.65
CA PRO A 428 9.37 -4.10 -24.77
C PRO A 428 8.31 -3.59 -25.77
N VAL A 429 7.17 -3.10 -25.26
CA VAL A 429 6.00 -2.64 -26.00
C VAL A 429 5.73 -1.17 -25.72
N MET A 430 5.11 -0.50 -26.68
CA MET A 430 4.81 0.94 -26.64
C MET A 430 6.03 1.83 -26.32
N PRO A 431 7.17 1.69 -27.03
CA PRO A 431 8.34 2.54 -26.81
C PRO A 431 8.06 4.00 -27.20
N GLY A 432 8.50 4.93 -26.37
CA GLY A 432 8.43 6.38 -26.63
C GLY A 432 7.71 7.18 -25.54
N VAL A 433 8.21 8.38 -25.24
CA VAL A 433 7.76 9.22 -24.12
C VAL A 433 6.26 9.55 -24.19
N LEU A 434 5.73 9.80 -25.39
CA LEU A 434 4.32 10.11 -25.61
C LEU A 434 3.36 8.93 -25.32
N LEU A 435 3.87 7.69 -25.28
CA LEU A 435 3.08 6.50 -24.99
C LEU A 435 3.09 6.11 -23.50
N LEU A 436 3.97 6.70 -22.68
CA LEU A 436 4.04 6.44 -21.23
C LEU A 436 2.70 6.62 -20.50
N PRO A 437 1.86 7.63 -20.79
CA PRO A 437 0.55 7.74 -20.14
C PRO A 437 -0.41 6.59 -20.51
N PHE A 438 -0.36 6.10 -21.74
CA PHE A 438 -1.19 4.97 -22.18
C PHE A 438 -0.71 3.66 -21.57
N LYS A 439 0.62 3.45 -21.49
CA LYS A 439 1.23 2.30 -20.82
C LYS A 439 0.98 2.31 -19.31
N GLY A 440 1.03 3.49 -18.68
CA GLY A 440 0.87 3.67 -17.23
C GLY A 440 -0.58 3.72 -16.73
N ALA A 441 -1.54 4.17 -17.54
CA ALA A 441 -2.94 4.33 -17.14
C ALA A 441 -3.59 3.06 -16.54
N PRO A 442 -3.39 1.83 -17.07
CA PRO A 442 -3.93 0.61 -16.45
C PRO A 442 -3.46 0.39 -15.02
N ILE A 443 -2.19 0.74 -14.72
CA ILE A 443 -1.57 0.55 -13.42
C ILE A 443 -2.19 1.51 -12.40
N LEU A 444 -2.20 2.81 -12.72
CA LEU A 444 -2.79 3.85 -11.88
C LEU A 444 -4.31 3.64 -11.69
N LEU A 445 -5.04 3.28 -12.75
CA LEU A 445 -6.47 3.01 -12.67
C LEU A 445 -6.76 1.82 -11.74
N THR A 446 -5.99 0.73 -11.84
CA THR A 446 -6.14 -0.43 -10.95
C THR A 446 -5.82 -0.06 -9.50
N ALA A 447 -4.76 0.72 -9.25
CA ALA A 447 -4.44 1.21 -7.91
C ALA A 447 -5.52 2.13 -7.33
N ILE A 448 -6.13 3.00 -8.15
CA ILE A 448 -7.27 3.86 -7.77
C ILE A 448 -8.52 3.03 -7.47
N ILE A 449 -8.81 1.98 -8.27
CA ILE A 449 -9.93 1.07 -8.04
C ILE A 449 -9.74 0.31 -6.73
N ALA A 450 -8.56 -0.27 -6.51
CA ALA A 450 -8.20 -0.95 -5.26
C ALA A 450 -8.36 -0.01 -4.04
N TYR A 451 -7.83 1.21 -4.12
CA TYR A 451 -8.02 2.24 -3.09
C TYR A 451 -9.50 2.57 -2.86
N ARG A 452 -10.29 2.79 -3.92
CA ARG A 452 -11.72 3.13 -3.81
C ARG A 452 -12.53 2.00 -3.19
N LEU A 453 -12.25 0.74 -3.53
CA LEU A 453 -12.89 -0.44 -2.92
C LEU A 453 -12.49 -0.59 -1.45
N ALA A 454 -11.19 -0.52 -1.14
CA ALA A 454 -10.68 -0.58 0.23
C ALA A 454 -11.25 0.54 1.12
N ARG A 455 -11.33 1.77 0.59
CA ARG A 455 -11.93 2.94 1.25
C ARG A 455 -13.44 2.80 1.44
N ARG A 456 -14.17 2.25 0.46
CA ARG A 456 -15.60 1.94 0.59
C ARG A 456 -15.83 0.91 1.71
N ARG A 457 -15.04 -0.18 1.76
CA ARG A 457 -15.11 -1.21 2.81
C ARG A 457 -14.81 -0.65 4.20
N TYR A 458 -13.74 0.14 4.33
CA TYR A 458 -13.39 0.82 5.59
C TYR A 458 -14.51 1.76 6.06
N LEU A 459 -15.00 2.67 5.20
CA LEU A 459 -16.05 3.62 5.60
C LEU A 459 -17.41 2.95 5.86
N SER A 460 -17.69 1.82 5.20
CA SER A 460 -18.87 0.98 5.47
C SER A 460 -18.78 0.31 6.84
N HIS A 461 -17.58 -0.17 7.24
CA HIS A 461 -17.34 -0.66 8.60
C HIS A 461 -17.46 0.47 9.62
N PHE A 462 -16.71 1.57 9.43
CA PHE A 462 -16.70 2.74 10.31
C PHE A 462 -18.11 3.23 10.66
N ARG A 463 -18.99 3.37 9.65
CA ARG A 463 -20.38 3.80 9.86
C ARG A 463 -21.20 2.81 10.69
N ARG A 464 -21.10 1.50 10.41
CA ARG A 464 -21.82 0.47 11.18
C ARG A 464 -21.36 0.41 12.63
N THR A 465 -20.04 0.36 12.86
CA THR A 465 -19.48 0.27 14.21
C THR A 465 -19.79 1.54 15.01
N ALA A 466 -19.61 2.73 14.43
CA ALA A 466 -19.97 3.98 15.09
C ALA A 466 -21.47 4.07 15.42
N HIS A 467 -22.37 3.61 14.54
CA HIS A 467 -23.80 3.54 14.83
C HIS A 467 -24.10 2.55 15.97
N ALA A 468 -23.49 1.37 15.97
CA ALA A 468 -23.68 0.37 17.02
C ALA A 468 -23.21 0.87 18.40
N GLU A 469 -22.01 1.46 18.49
CA GLU A 469 -21.50 2.02 19.75
C GLU A 469 -22.27 3.29 20.19
N THR A 470 -22.92 4.02 19.26
CA THR A 470 -23.86 5.10 19.61
C THR A 470 -25.15 4.54 20.21
N ALA A 471 -25.74 3.51 19.58
CA ALA A 471 -26.93 2.84 20.08
C ALA A 471 -26.70 2.13 21.44
N ALA A 472 -25.47 1.67 21.69
CA ALA A 472 -25.04 1.11 22.98
C ALA A 472 -24.66 2.17 24.04
N GLY A 473 -24.85 3.47 23.76
CA GLY A 473 -24.55 4.57 24.69
C GLY A 473 -23.06 4.77 25.00
N VAL A 474 -22.15 4.16 24.22
CA VAL A 474 -20.70 4.36 24.35
C VAL A 474 -20.27 5.65 23.64
N LEU A 475 -20.87 5.94 22.47
CA LEU A 475 -20.72 7.21 21.77
C LEU A 475 -21.98 8.07 21.95
N VAL A 476 -21.80 9.39 22.05
CA VAL A 476 -22.88 10.38 22.13
C VAL A 476 -23.36 10.73 20.71
N PRO A 477 -24.68 10.93 20.48
CA PRO A 477 -25.20 11.38 19.19
C PRO A 477 -24.56 12.69 18.72
N GLY A 478 -23.75 12.63 17.67
CA GLY A 478 -22.95 13.75 17.14
C GLY A 478 -21.47 13.40 17.00
N GLU A 479 -20.92 12.66 17.97
CA GLU A 479 -19.50 12.29 18.00
C GLU A 479 -19.07 11.51 16.76
N SER A 480 -19.93 10.65 16.21
CA SER A 480 -19.64 9.87 15.00
C SER A 480 -19.31 10.75 13.77
N HIS A 481 -19.90 11.95 13.66
CA HIS A 481 -19.59 12.93 12.61
C HIS A 481 -18.26 13.66 12.87
N VAL A 482 -18.01 14.03 14.13
CA VAL A 482 -16.73 14.61 14.57
C VAL A 482 -15.60 13.62 14.30
N LEU A 483 -15.78 12.36 14.71
CA LEU A 483 -14.85 11.27 14.55
C LEU A 483 -14.53 10.97 13.09
N ALA A 484 -15.54 10.94 12.20
CA ALA A 484 -15.34 10.71 10.77
C ALA A 484 -14.43 11.75 10.09
N HIS A 485 -14.27 12.96 10.66
CA HIS A 485 -13.67 14.10 9.98
C HIS A 485 -12.55 14.79 10.78
N ARG A 486 -11.32 14.64 10.29
CA ARG A 486 -10.10 15.29 10.81
C ARG A 486 -10.25 16.78 11.10
N LYS A 487 -11.02 17.51 10.26
CA LYS A 487 -11.28 18.95 10.40
C LYS A 487 -12.09 19.24 11.67
N TRP A 488 -13.13 18.45 11.95
CA TRP A 488 -13.96 18.60 13.16
C TRP A 488 -13.19 18.20 14.43
N ARG A 489 -12.50 17.06 14.45
CA ARG A 489 -11.61 16.68 15.58
C ARG A 489 -10.47 17.68 15.84
N ARG A 490 -10.09 18.49 14.84
CA ARG A 490 -9.17 19.63 15.04
C ARG A 490 -9.90 20.86 15.54
N LYS A 491 -11.10 21.18 15.02
CA LYS A 491 -11.92 22.33 15.46
C LYS A 491 -12.22 22.23 16.96
N GLU A 492 -12.81 21.11 17.37
CA GLU A 492 -13.21 20.79 18.75
C GLU A 492 -12.09 21.10 19.77
N ARG A 493 -10.82 20.82 19.42
CA ARG A 493 -9.66 21.08 20.29
C ARG A 493 -9.31 22.56 20.48
N TRP A 494 -9.78 23.47 19.63
CA TRP A 494 -9.63 24.92 19.84
C TRP A 494 -10.64 25.44 20.87
N ASP A 495 -11.83 24.83 20.89
CA ASP A 495 -12.93 25.15 21.81
C ASP A 495 -12.67 24.62 23.24
N VAL A 496 -11.51 23.98 23.48
CA VAL A 496 -11.05 23.43 24.78
C VAL A 496 -9.73 24.10 25.21
N PRO A 497 -9.55 24.50 26.48
CA PRO A 497 -8.31 25.10 27.00
C PRO A 497 -7.03 24.28 26.74
N ALA A 498 -5.89 24.96 26.65
CA ALA A 498 -4.59 24.30 26.52
C ALA A 498 -4.20 23.49 27.78
N GLY A 499 -3.23 22.59 27.66
CA GLY A 499 -2.85 21.69 28.75
C GLY A 499 -3.75 20.46 28.84
N GLU A 500 -4.08 20.04 30.06
CA GLU A 500 -4.63 18.71 30.32
C GLU A 500 -6.03 18.43 29.73
N PRO A 501 -7.03 19.34 29.77
CA PRO A 501 -8.34 19.06 29.18
C PRO A 501 -8.26 18.72 27.68
N ARG A 502 -7.40 19.43 26.93
CA ARG A 502 -7.14 19.17 25.51
C ARG A 502 -6.32 17.88 25.29
N ARG A 503 -5.51 17.43 26.25
CA ARG A 503 -4.83 16.11 26.23
C ARG A 503 -5.81 14.97 26.50
N ARG A 504 -6.66 15.08 27.52
CA ARG A 504 -7.75 14.12 27.83
C ARG A 504 -8.71 13.96 26.65
N LEU A 505 -9.24 15.06 26.10
CA LEU A 505 -10.07 14.99 24.88
C LEU A 505 -9.30 14.39 23.70
N ALA A 506 -8.01 14.71 23.55
CA ALA A 506 -7.20 14.12 22.49
C ALA A 506 -7.01 12.61 22.61
N ARG A 507 -6.99 12.08 23.84
CA ARG A 507 -6.94 10.65 24.17
C ARG A 507 -8.30 9.98 23.98
N LEU A 508 -9.39 10.58 24.44
CA LEU A 508 -10.77 10.12 24.20
C LEU A 508 -11.03 9.95 22.70
N ARG A 509 -10.84 11.01 21.90
CA ARG A 509 -10.97 10.98 20.42
C ARG A 509 -9.94 10.08 19.71
N ALA A 510 -8.97 9.51 20.42
CA ALA A 510 -8.10 8.46 19.90
C ALA A 510 -8.71 7.08 20.16
N ILE A 511 -9.04 6.77 21.42
CA ILE A 511 -9.58 5.49 21.89
C ILE A 511 -10.92 5.16 21.23
N GLU A 512 -11.81 6.15 21.03
CA GLU A 512 -13.05 5.98 20.27
C GLU A 512 -12.80 5.52 18.82
N LEU A 513 -11.73 6.01 18.18
CA LEU A 513 -11.34 5.57 16.85
C LEU A 513 -10.67 4.19 16.86
N ASP A 514 -9.97 3.82 17.94
CA ASP A 514 -9.43 2.46 18.10
C ASP A 514 -10.56 1.44 18.31
N LEU A 515 -11.62 1.78 19.06
CA LEU A 515 -12.82 0.97 19.21
C LEU A 515 -13.55 0.77 17.86
N ILE A 516 -13.71 1.84 17.08
CA ILE A 516 -14.31 1.77 15.74
C ILE A 516 -13.45 0.98 14.74
N GLU A 517 -12.11 0.94 14.93
CA GLU A 517 -11.18 0.26 14.03
C GLU A 517 -10.82 -1.18 14.48
N ASP A 518 -11.07 -1.58 15.73
CA ASP A 518 -10.83 -2.95 16.25
C ASP A 518 -11.60 -4.01 15.45
N GLY A 519 -12.84 -3.72 15.07
CA GLY A 519 -13.70 -4.62 14.30
C GLY A 519 -13.24 -4.89 12.86
N LEU A 520 -12.22 -4.19 12.37
CA LEU A 520 -11.59 -4.47 11.07
C LEU A 520 -10.83 -5.79 11.12
N GLY A 521 -10.02 -5.99 12.17
CA GLY A 521 -9.16 -7.16 12.38
C GLY A 521 -7.68 -6.77 12.52
N GLY A 522 -6.80 -7.58 11.92
CA GLY A 522 -5.33 -7.50 12.10
C GLY A 522 -4.77 -8.76 12.76
N LEU A 523 -3.45 -8.83 12.89
CA LEU A 523 -2.79 -9.94 13.58
C LEU A 523 -2.98 -9.79 15.11
N GLU A 524 -2.94 -10.90 15.84
CA GLU A 524 -3.03 -10.94 17.32
C GLU A 524 -4.24 -10.18 17.91
N ARG A 525 -5.40 -10.25 17.25
CA ARG A 525 -6.62 -9.59 17.75
C ARG A 525 -7.07 -10.19 19.08
N ASP A 526 -6.98 -9.38 20.14
CA ASP A 526 -7.45 -9.70 21.48
C ASP A 526 -8.98 -9.50 21.59
N PRO A 527 -9.77 -10.55 21.91
CA PRO A 527 -11.24 -10.45 21.99
C PRO A 527 -11.76 -9.48 23.05
N ARG A 528 -10.98 -9.22 24.12
CA ARG A 528 -11.35 -8.32 25.23
C ARG A 528 -10.86 -6.89 25.01
N ASN A 529 -10.32 -6.56 23.83
CA ASN A 529 -9.83 -5.22 23.53
C ASN A 529 -10.99 -4.21 23.45
N ALA A 530 -12.06 -4.53 22.72
CA ALA A 530 -13.23 -3.67 22.57
C ALA A 530 -13.85 -3.28 23.93
N ASP A 531 -14.00 -4.22 24.87
CA ASP A 531 -14.60 -3.95 26.18
C ASP A 531 -13.72 -3.09 27.10
N ARG A 532 -12.39 -3.23 27.01
CA ARG A 532 -11.46 -2.29 27.66
C ARG A 532 -11.56 -0.90 27.05
N LEU A 533 -11.56 -0.77 25.72
CA LEU A 533 -11.72 0.53 25.05
C LEU A 533 -13.06 1.20 25.42
N ARG A 534 -14.15 0.44 25.58
CA ARG A 534 -15.44 0.93 26.11
C ARG A 534 -15.34 1.40 27.56
N ALA A 535 -14.57 0.71 28.41
CA ALA A 535 -14.32 1.13 29.79
C ALA A 535 -13.49 2.42 29.86
N ASP A 536 -12.37 2.49 29.12
CA ASP A 536 -11.51 3.67 28.99
C ASP A 536 -12.29 4.92 28.53
N ILE A 537 -13.21 4.77 27.57
CA ILE A 537 -14.10 5.85 27.10
C ILE A 537 -15.00 6.35 28.23
N ARG A 538 -15.61 5.45 29.01
CA ARG A 538 -16.46 5.80 30.16
C ARG A 538 -15.67 6.42 31.31
N GLU A 539 -14.40 6.05 31.49
CA GLU A 539 -13.51 6.66 32.47
C GLU A 539 -13.08 8.07 32.05
N LEU A 540 -12.49 8.23 30.86
CA LEU A 540 -12.05 9.54 30.36
C LEU A 540 -13.20 10.54 30.18
N ARG A 541 -14.40 10.09 29.84
CA ARG A 541 -15.58 10.97 29.79
C ARG A 541 -15.99 11.45 31.20
N ARG A 542 -15.90 10.61 32.23
CA ARG A 542 -16.11 11.03 33.63
C ARG A 542 -15.04 12.04 34.09
N GLU A 543 -13.76 11.81 33.79
CA GLU A 543 -12.67 12.76 34.09
C GLU A 543 -12.90 14.13 33.42
N LEU A 544 -13.37 14.14 32.17
CA LEU A 544 -13.62 15.36 31.41
C LEU A 544 -14.82 16.15 31.95
N THR A 545 -15.91 15.48 32.35
CA THR A 545 -17.07 16.12 32.97
C THR A 545 -16.77 16.61 34.39
N ALA A 546 -15.93 15.90 35.15
CA ALA A 546 -15.51 16.29 36.50
C ALA A 546 -14.40 17.36 36.53
N SER A 547 -13.85 17.76 35.37
CA SER A 547 -12.84 18.81 35.31
C SER A 547 -13.48 20.20 35.52
N PRO A 548 -12.89 21.11 36.32
CA PRO A 548 -13.51 22.38 36.75
C PRO A 548 -13.72 23.43 35.63
N THR A 549 -13.37 23.09 34.40
CA THR A 549 -13.80 23.83 33.20
C THR A 549 -14.22 22.78 32.18
N PRO A 550 -15.44 22.23 32.31
CA PRO A 550 -15.89 21.13 31.47
C PRO A 550 -15.98 21.62 30.01
N PRO A 551 -15.29 20.99 29.06
CA PRO A 551 -15.40 21.38 27.67
C PRO A 551 -16.82 21.10 27.18
N ARG A 552 -17.32 21.94 26.26
CA ARG A 552 -18.59 21.66 25.55
C ARG A 552 -18.38 20.51 24.56
N VAL A 553 -18.41 19.28 25.09
CA VAL A 553 -18.53 18.05 24.29
C VAL A 553 -19.89 18.09 23.59
N ALA A 554 -19.90 17.82 22.29
CA ALA A 554 -21.05 17.95 21.39
C ALA A 554 -21.34 16.64 20.64
#